data_AF-A0A2Z2N6Q6-F1
#
_entry.id   AF-A0A2Z2N6Q6-F1
#
_cell.length_a   1.000
_cell.length_b   1.000
_cell.length_c   1.000
_cell.angle_alpha   90.00
_cell.angle_beta   90.00
_cell.angle_gamma   90.00
#
_symmetry.space_group_name_H-M   'P 1'
#
loop_
_entity.id
_entity.type
_entity.pdbx_description
1 polymer ?
#
loop_
_entity_poly.entity_id
_entity_poly.type
_entity_poly.pdbx_seq_one_letter_code
_entity_poly.pdbx_strand_id
1 'polypeptide(L)'
;MVSIRLKVGPKGQIVIPKVFREAYGIEEGGEVVVIPTKEGLLIKRKKSPEELIKELREWKKRVEGIPAKLGDLKDIDLEVEFDEDLS
;
A
#
# COMPACT_ATOMS: atom_id res chain seq x y z
N MET A 1 18.14 2.67 -9.49
CA MET A 1 16.73 2.32 -9.73
C MET A 1 16.65 1.49 -11.00
N VAL A 2 15.94 0.36 -10.97
CA VAL A 2 15.69 -0.45 -12.17
C VAL A 2 14.30 -0.11 -12.67
N SER A 3 14.19 0.44 -13.89
CA SER A 3 12.91 0.69 -14.55
C SER A 3 12.73 -0.30 -15.70
N ILE A 4 11.57 -0.96 -15.74
CA ILE A 4 11.21 -1.88 -16.82
C ILE A 4 9.98 -1.30 -17.51
N ARG A 5 10.02 -1.21 -18.83
CA ARG A 5 8.85 -0.83 -19.64
C ARG A 5 8.07 -2.08 -19.98
N LEU A 6 6.80 -2.10 -19.61
CA LEU A 6 5.87 -3.19 -19.89
C LEU A 6 4.81 -2.70 -20.88
N LYS A 7 4.34 -3.59 -21.76
CA LYS A 7 3.18 -3.30 -22.60
C LYS A 7 1.91 -3.50 -21.80
N VAL A 8 0.97 -2.59 -21.99
CA VAL A 8 -0.37 -2.70 -21.43
C VAL A 8 -1.18 -3.63 -22.33
N GLY A 9 -1.75 -4.67 -21.73
CA GLY A 9 -2.61 -5.62 -22.41
C GLY A 9 -4.03 -5.09 -22.62
N PRO A 10 -4.90 -5.89 -23.26
CA PRO A 10 -6.29 -5.48 -23.52
C PRO A 10 -7.03 -5.24 -22.20
N LYS A 11 -7.83 -4.17 -22.09
CA LYS A 11 -8.49 -3.72 -20.84
C LYS A 11 -7.53 -3.18 -19.75
N GLY A 12 -6.31 -2.77 -20.09
CA GLY A 12 -5.44 -2.10 -19.12
C GLY A 12 -4.63 -3.02 -18.21
N GLN A 13 -4.60 -4.34 -18.50
CA GLN A 13 -3.85 -5.32 -17.69
C GLN A 13 -2.34 -5.13 -17.85
N ILE A 14 -1.62 -5.15 -16.73
CA ILE A 14 -0.16 -5.10 -16.68
C ILE A 14 0.32 -6.44 -16.14
N VAL A 15 1.20 -7.11 -16.88
CA VAL A 15 1.78 -8.38 -16.46
C VAL A 15 2.98 -8.09 -15.54
N ILE A 16 2.89 -8.51 -14.28
CA ILE A 16 4.00 -8.38 -13.32
C ILE A 16 5.03 -9.49 -13.58
N PRO A 17 6.28 -9.16 -13.95
CA PRO A 17 7.34 -10.15 -14.15
C PRO A 17 7.58 -11.01 -12.90
N LYS A 18 7.96 -12.28 -13.10
CA LYS A 18 8.22 -13.26 -12.02
C LYS A 18 9.18 -12.72 -10.95
N VAL A 19 10.24 -12.02 -11.35
CA VAL A 19 11.24 -11.43 -10.45
C VAL A 19 10.60 -10.49 -9.42
N PHE A 20 9.64 -9.66 -9.84
CA PHE A 20 8.93 -8.78 -8.92
C PHE A 20 7.86 -9.50 -8.12
N ARG A 21 7.18 -10.49 -8.70
CA ARG A 21 6.21 -11.32 -7.95
C ARG A 21 6.87 -11.99 -6.75
N GLU A 22 8.04 -12.59 -6.94
CA GLU A 22 8.79 -13.24 -5.87
C GLU A 22 9.34 -12.24 -4.84
N ALA A 23 9.93 -11.14 -5.31
CA ALA A 23 10.50 -10.11 -4.43
C ALA A 23 9.45 -9.43 -3.53
N TYR A 24 8.22 -9.27 -4.01
CA TYR A 24 7.13 -8.62 -3.27
C TYR A 24 6.11 -9.60 -2.68
N GLY A 25 6.33 -10.92 -2.80
CA GLY A 25 5.44 -11.94 -2.25
C GLY A 25 4.02 -11.90 -2.85
N ILE A 26 3.90 -11.67 -4.15
CA ILE A 26 2.63 -11.69 -4.88
C ILE A 26 2.46 -13.09 -5.48
N GLU A 27 1.60 -13.89 -4.86
CA GLU A 27 1.33 -15.28 -5.27
C GLU A 27 0.12 -15.37 -6.21
N GLU A 28 0.08 -16.42 -7.03
CA GLU A 28 -1.06 -16.71 -7.91
C GLU A 28 -2.31 -17.06 -7.09
N GLY A 29 -3.46 -16.51 -7.48
CA GLY A 29 -4.70 -16.61 -6.69
C GLY A 29 -4.75 -15.68 -5.47
N GLY A 30 -3.69 -14.90 -5.23
CA GLY A 30 -3.66 -13.86 -4.21
C GLY A 30 -4.36 -12.58 -4.64
N GLU A 31 -4.59 -11.71 -3.66
CA GLU A 31 -5.13 -10.37 -3.87
C GLU A 31 -4.03 -9.30 -3.72
N VAL A 32 -4.17 -8.22 -4.48
CA VAL A 32 -3.30 -7.05 -4.38
C VAL A 32 -4.14 -5.81 -4.07
N VAL A 33 -3.54 -4.88 -3.33
CA VAL A 33 -4.12 -3.58 -3.05
C VAL A 33 -3.48 -2.57 -4.00
N VAL A 34 -4.32 -1.85 -4.75
CA VAL A 34 -3.89 -0.78 -5.65
C VAL A 34 -4.27 0.55 -5.02
N ILE A 35 -3.27 1.40 -4.75
CA ILE A 35 -3.46 2.68 -4.08
C ILE A 35 -3.06 3.79 -5.07
N PRO A 36 -3.96 4.74 -5.40
CA PRO A 36 -3.60 5.90 -6.18
C PRO A 36 -2.68 6.83 -5.38
N THR A 37 -1.65 7.34 -6.03
CA THR A 37 -0.69 8.30 -5.48
C THR A 37 -0.48 9.42 -6.48
N LYS A 38 0.12 10.54 -6.06
CA LYS A 38 0.41 11.69 -6.95
C LYS A 38 1.27 11.33 -8.16
N GLU A 39 2.14 10.33 -8.02
CA GLU A 39 3.11 9.92 -9.05
C GLU A 39 2.66 8.67 -9.84
N GLY A 40 1.54 8.04 -9.46
CA GLY A 40 1.04 6.84 -10.13
C GLY A 40 0.33 5.86 -9.19
N LEU A 41 0.31 4.58 -9.56
CA LEU A 41 -0.34 3.52 -8.78
C LEU A 41 0.69 2.75 -7.96
N LEU A 42 0.44 2.62 -6.66
CA LEU A 42 1.20 1.78 -5.75
C LEU A 42 0.49 0.44 -5.57
N ILE A 43 1.16 -0.64 -5.97
CA ILE A 43 0.64 -2.02 -5.86
C ILE A 43 1.32 -2.70 -4.67
N LYS A 44 0.53 -3.22 -3.74
CA LYS A 44 1.01 -3.98 -2.57
C LYS A 44 0.33 -5.33 -2.50
N ARG A 45 1.02 -6.36 -1.99
CA ARG A 45 0.36 -7.62 -1.62
C ARG A 45 -0.66 -7.36 -0.51
N LYS A 46 -1.80 -8.05 -0.55
CA LYS A 46 -2.73 -8.07 0.58
C LYS A 46 -2.06 -8.81 1.74
N LYS A 47 -1.97 -8.16 2.90
CA LYS A 47 -1.47 -8.79 4.13
C LYS A 47 -2.62 -9.48 4.83
N SER A 48 -2.35 -10.60 5.50
CA SER A 48 -3.35 -11.23 6.36
C SER A 48 -3.63 -10.35 7.59
N PRO A 49 -4.80 -10.50 8.24
CA PRO A 49 -5.07 -9.83 9.52
C PRO A 49 -4.00 -10.13 10.57
N GLU A 50 -3.48 -11.36 10.63
CA GLU A 50 -2.42 -11.72 11.59
C GLU A 50 -1.11 -10.98 11.30
N GLU A 51 -0.71 -10.86 10.04
CA GLU A 51 0.48 -10.10 9.64
C GLU A 51 0.35 -8.62 10.01
N LEU A 52 -0.82 -8.03 9.76
CA LEU A 52 -1.10 -6.64 10.13
C LEU A 52 -1.01 -6.44 11.65
N ILE A 53 -1.62 -7.33 12.44
CA ILE A 53 -1.58 -7.27 13.91
C ILE A 53 -0.14 -7.40 14.40
N LYS A 54 0.66 -8.28 13.80
CA LYS A 54 2.07 -8.47 14.15
C LYS A 54 2.88 -7.20 13.87
N GLU A 55 2.74 -6.60 12.70
CA GLU A 55 3.40 -5.34 12.37
C GLU A 55 2.99 -4.21 13.30
N LEU A 56 1.70 -4.12 13.65
CA LEU A 56 1.20 -3.11 14.59
C LEU A 56 1.84 -3.27 15.97
N ARG A 57 1.97 -4.51 16.45
CA ARG A 57 2.62 -4.83 17.73
C ARG A 57 4.11 -4.48 17.70
N GLU A 58 4.81 -4.82 16.63
CA GLU A 58 6.23 -4.51 16.46
C GLU A 58 6.46 -3.00 16.37
N TRP A 59 5.61 -2.30 15.61
CA TRP A 59 5.61 -0.84 15.55
C TRP A 59 5.39 -0.25 16.95
N LYS A 60 4.37 -0.71 17.68
CA LYS A 60 4.07 -0.24 19.04
C LYS A 60 5.25 -0.38 19.98
N LYS A 61 5.98 -1.51 19.94
CA LYS A 61 7.22 -1.70 20.72
C LYS A 61 8.32 -0.72 20.33
N ARG A 62 8.42 -0.35 19.05
CA ARG A 62 9.40 0.61 18.55
C ARG A 62 9.08 2.06 18.95
N VAL A 63 7.79 2.42 18.98
CA VAL A 63 7.34 3.76 19.41
C VAL A 63 7.10 3.85 20.93
N GLU A 64 7.17 2.73 21.66
CA GLU A 64 7.15 2.70 23.13
C GLU A 64 8.37 3.49 23.67
N GLY A 65 8.15 4.77 23.98
CA GLY A 65 9.20 5.70 24.41
C GLY A 65 9.34 6.97 23.56
N ILE A 66 8.65 7.07 22.41
CA ILE A 66 8.53 8.34 21.68
C ILE A 66 7.38 9.12 22.32
N PRO A 67 7.64 10.28 22.95
CA PRO A 67 6.59 11.06 23.58
C PRO A 67 5.71 11.70 22.50
N ALA A 68 4.62 11.03 22.15
CA ALA A 68 3.52 11.65 21.42
C ALA A 68 2.75 12.55 22.41
N LYS A 69 2.59 13.84 22.09
CA LYS A 69 1.78 14.74 22.90
C LYS A 69 0.32 14.57 22.52
N LEU A 70 -0.55 14.59 23.53
CA LEU A 70 -1.99 14.64 23.32
C LEU A 70 -2.30 15.92 22.52
N GLY A 71 -2.70 15.77 21.25
CA GLY A 71 -2.92 16.88 20.32
C GLY A 71 -2.18 16.74 18.98
N ASP A 72 -1.18 15.86 18.87
CA ASP A 72 -0.39 15.71 17.63
C ASP A 72 -1.22 15.23 16.41
N LEU A 73 -2.37 14.59 16.64
CA LEU A 73 -3.30 14.15 15.60
C LEU A 73 -4.46 15.12 15.39
N LYS A 74 -4.52 16.24 16.11
CA LYS A 74 -5.69 17.13 16.13
C LYS A 74 -5.90 17.87 14.81
N ASP A 75 -4.83 18.07 14.05
CA ASP A 75 -4.83 18.74 12.74
C ASP A 75 -4.82 17.76 11.55
N ILE A 76 -4.85 16.44 11.81
CA ILE A 76 -4.94 15.43 10.76
C ILE A 76 -6.41 15.07 10.58
N ASP A 77 -7.03 15.67 9.57
CA ASP A 77 -8.35 15.25 9.12
C ASP A 77 -8.23 13.88 8.43
N LEU A 78 -8.82 12.86 9.05
CA LEU A 78 -8.85 11.49 8.52
C LEU A 78 -9.98 11.32 7.49
N GLU A 79 -10.85 12.32 7.34
CA GLU A 79 -11.89 12.41 6.34
C GLU A 79 -11.37 13.28 5.19
N VAL A 80 -10.42 12.75 4.42
CA VAL A 80 -10.22 13.28 3.07
C VAL A 80 -11.47 12.85 2.30
N GLU A 81 -12.38 13.80 2.06
CA GLU A 81 -13.53 13.62 1.18
C GLU A 81 -13.04 12.90 -0.09
N PHE A 82 -13.63 11.74 -0.36
CA PHE A 82 -13.58 11.17 -1.69
C PHE A 82 -14.34 12.15 -2.57
N ASP A 83 -13.63 13.07 -3.22
CA ASP A 83 -14.21 13.89 -4.28
C ASP A 83 -14.73 12.93 -5.35
N GLU A 84 -16.03 12.67 -5.31
CA GLU A 84 -16.81 12.06 -6.38
C GLU A 84 -16.96 13.06 -7.53
N ASP A 85 -15.86 13.56 -8.09
CA ASP A 85 -15.90 14.22 -9.40
C ASP A 85 -15.67 13.17 -10.50
N LEU A 86 -16.65 12.26 -10.59
CA LEU A 86 -16.98 11.53 -11.81
C LEU A 86 -18.23 12.18 -12.42
N SER A 87 -18.02 13.29 -13.14
CA SER A 87 -18.93 13.74 -14.19
C SER A 87 -18.23 14.65 -15.19
#